data_AF-A0A938D965-F1
#
_entry.id   AF-A0A938D965-F1
#
_cell.length_a   1.000
_cell.length_b   1.000
_cell.length_c   1.000
_cell.angle_alpha   90.00
_cell.angle_beta   90.00
_cell.angle_gamma   90.00
#
_symmetry.space_group_name_H-M   'P 1'
#
loop_
_entity.id
_entity.type
_entity.pdbx_description
1 polymer ?
#
loop_
_entity_poly.entity_id
_entity_poly.type
_entity_poly.pdbx_seq_one_letter_code
_entity_poly.pdbx_strand_id
1 'polypeptide(L)'
;MMRRTAPAGALALAALALAGCGTGSDSATVRTTTPAEFVEAVRQLVQPAERMGVVATAALDESGPQPQAVEVDGLVDDVGREVREFRALRPGDEALRMEQARLLQVMEPVVSRVRAVRAILRSESRAGLRDATTQLLDALGEVPSAARS
;
A
#
# COMPACT_ATOMS: atom_id res chain seq x y z
N MET A 1 2.38 -7.44 -37.88
CA MET A 1 2.94 -6.24 -38.54
C MET A 1 2.05 -5.06 -38.20
N MET A 2 2.65 -3.98 -37.67
CA MET A 2 2.12 -2.59 -37.61
C MET A 2 0.87 -2.34 -36.72
N ARG A 3 0.75 -1.25 -35.95
CA ARG A 3 1.60 -0.06 -35.74
C ARG A 3 1.14 0.64 -34.45
N ARG A 4 2.09 1.33 -33.83
CA ARG A 4 1.95 2.25 -32.67
C ARG A 4 0.95 3.36 -32.93
N THR A 5 0.30 3.84 -31.87
CA THR A 5 -0.02 5.27 -31.66
C THR A 5 -0.14 5.57 -30.17
N ALA A 6 0.88 6.20 -29.59
CA ALA A 6 0.67 7.19 -28.53
C ALA A 6 0.14 8.48 -29.19
N PRO A 7 -0.63 9.30 -28.47
CA PRO A 7 -0.10 10.65 -28.26
C PRO A 7 -0.43 11.29 -26.91
N ALA A 8 0.48 12.19 -26.52
CA ALA A 8 0.24 13.50 -25.93
C ALA A 8 -0.55 13.62 -24.62
N GLY A 9 0.22 13.70 -23.53
CA GLY A 9 -0.14 14.40 -22.30
C GLY A 9 1.06 15.16 -21.75
N ALA A 10 1.64 16.05 -22.57
CA ALA A 10 2.63 17.02 -22.12
C ALA A 10 1.90 18.15 -21.38
N LEU A 11 2.21 18.36 -20.10
CA LEU A 11 1.99 19.52 -19.20
C LEU A 11 2.03 18.94 -17.77
N ALA A 12 2.92 19.28 -16.84
CA ALA A 12 3.77 20.44 -16.68
C ALA A 12 5.10 20.05 -16.00
N LEU A 13 6.20 20.45 -16.63
CA LEU A 13 7.52 20.63 -16.04
C LEU A 13 7.50 21.96 -15.27
N ALA A 14 7.57 21.93 -13.94
CA ALA A 14 8.11 23.04 -13.16
C ALA A 14 8.41 22.61 -11.72
N ALA A 15 9.54 23.09 -11.21
CA ALA A 15 10.05 23.00 -9.84
C ALA A 15 10.87 21.76 -9.44
N LEU A 16 12.09 21.66 -10.00
CA LEU A 16 13.25 21.12 -9.25
C LEU A 16 14.54 21.71 -9.84
N ALA A 17 14.69 23.02 -9.69
CA ALA A 17 15.98 23.69 -9.80
C ALA A 17 16.36 24.12 -8.38
N LEU A 18 17.61 23.81 -7.99
CA LEU A 18 18.31 24.11 -6.73
C LEU A 18 18.24 23.03 -5.64
N ALA A 19 19.08 22.00 -5.79
CA ALA A 19 20.03 21.62 -4.72
C ALA A 19 21.08 20.64 -5.27
N GLY A 20 22.37 21.02 -5.16
CA GLY A 20 23.47 20.07 -5.01
C GLY A 20 24.21 19.60 -6.27
N CYS A 21 24.94 20.49 -6.94
CA CYS A 21 26.13 20.09 -7.67
C CYS A 21 27.22 19.74 -6.64
N GLY A 22 27.51 18.45 -6.47
CA GLY A 22 28.49 17.91 -5.53
C GLY A 22 29.38 16.89 -6.25
N THR A 23 30.62 17.28 -6.45
CA THR A 23 31.71 16.59 -7.14
C THR A 23 32.09 15.25 -6.52
N GLY A 24 32.19 14.22 -7.37
CA GLY A 24 33.23 13.18 -7.36
C GLY A 24 33.36 12.25 -6.16
N SER A 25 32.97 10.99 -6.34
CA SER A 25 33.74 9.79 -5.98
C SER A 25 33.00 8.56 -6.48
N ASP A 26 33.72 7.65 -7.15
CA ASP A 26 33.24 6.31 -7.52
C ASP A 26 32.56 5.64 -6.32
N SER A 27 31.23 5.65 -6.35
CA SER A 27 30.40 4.83 -5.48
C SER A 27 29.57 4.02 -6.44
N ALA A 28 29.70 2.69 -6.37
CA ALA A 28 28.79 1.76 -7.02
C ALA A 28 27.38 2.36 -6.93
N THR A 29 26.81 2.73 -8.07
CA THR A 29 25.59 3.55 -8.09
C THR A 29 24.50 2.75 -7.43
N VAL A 30 24.31 2.95 -6.12
CA VAL A 30 23.22 2.32 -5.37
C VAL A 30 21.98 2.86 -6.04
N ARG A 31 21.26 1.99 -6.75
CA ARG A 31 20.06 2.39 -7.49
C ARG A 31 19.06 2.93 -6.49
N THR A 32 18.95 4.24 -6.42
CA THR A 32 17.98 4.93 -5.57
C THR A 32 16.62 4.87 -6.24
N THR A 33 15.59 4.63 -5.45
CA THR A 33 14.20 4.70 -5.91
C THR A 33 13.88 6.13 -6.34
N THR A 34 13.41 6.28 -7.58
CA THR A 34 12.95 7.57 -8.10
C THR A 34 11.63 8.01 -7.44
N PRO A 35 11.29 9.31 -7.43
CA PRO A 35 10.01 9.76 -6.90
C PRO A 35 8.80 9.10 -7.58
N ALA A 36 8.87 8.84 -8.89
CA ALA A 36 7.81 8.15 -9.63
C ALA A 36 7.66 6.68 -9.20
N GLU A 37 8.76 5.94 -9.04
CA GLU A 37 8.75 4.58 -8.51
C GLU A 37 8.21 4.54 -7.06
N PHE A 38 8.52 5.57 -6.26
CA PHE A 38 8.01 5.68 -4.90
C PHE A 38 6.48 5.87 -4.87
N VAL A 39 5.94 6.79 -5.67
CA VAL A 39 4.47 7.02 -5.77
C VAL A 39 3.74 5.76 -6.23
N GLU A 40 4.29 5.05 -7.22
CA GLU A 40 3.70 3.81 -7.68
C GLU A 40 3.72 2.72 -6.60
N ALA A 41 4.81 2.63 -5.84
CA ALA A 41 4.89 1.69 -4.72
C ALA A 41 3.93 2.06 -3.57
N VAL A 42 3.66 3.35 -3.33
CA VAL A 42 2.59 3.78 -2.40
C VAL A 42 1.22 3.33 -2.89
N ARG A 43 0.94 3.43 -4.21
CA ARG A 43 -0.33 2.95 -4.78
C ARG A 43 -0.49 1.44 -4.62
N GLN A 44 0.57 0.68 -4.90
CA GLN A 44 0.58 -0.77 -4.76
C GLN A 44 0.41 -1.19 -3.30
N LEU A 45 0.99 -0.44 -2.35
CA LEU A 45 0.83 -0.66 -0.91
C LEU A 45 -0.62 -0.50 -0.43
N VAL A 46 -1.35 0.47 -0.97
CA VAL A 46 -2.70 0.84 -0.51
C VAL A 46 -3.80 -0.01 -1.16
N GLN A 47 -3.65 -0.43 -2.42
CA GLN A 47 -4.69 -1.18 -3.15
C GLN A 47 -5.19 -2.46 -2.45
N PRO A 48 -4.33 -3.35 -1.91
CA PRO A 48 -4.79 -4.54 -1.22
C PRO A 48 -5.53 -4.22 0.09
N ALA A 49 -5.14 -3.13 0.76
CA ALA A 49 -5.76 -2.66 1.99
C ALA A 49 -7.19 -2.12 1.73
N GLU A 50 -7.38 -1.37 0.63
CA GLU A 50 -8.70 -0.91 0.18
C GLU A 50 -9.63 -2.08 -0.18
N ARG A 51 -9.11 -3.08 -0.92
CA ARG A 51 -9.87 -4.30 -1.24
C ARG A 51 -10.28 -5.04 0.02
N MET A 52 -9.41 -5.11 1.01
CA MET A 52 -9.77 -5.70 2.30
C MET A 52 -10.85 -4.89 3.02
N GLY A 53 -10.87 -3.56 2.92
CA GLY A 53 -11.95 -2.73 3.46
C GLY A 53 -13.32 -3.07 2.87
N VAL A 54 -13.38 -3.40 1.57
CA VAL A 54 -14.61 -3.87 0.90
C VAL A 54 -15.04 -5.24 1.44
N VAL A 55 -14.10 -6.18 1.52
CA VAL A 55 -14.34 -7.53 2.05
C VAL A 55 -14.79 -7.49 3.52
N ALA A 56 -14.16 -6.65 4.32
CA ALA A 56 -14.54 -6.32 5.69
C ALA A 56 -15.96 -5.79 5.77
N THR A 57 -16.30 -4.79 4.95
CA THR A 57 -17.65 -4.21 4.93
C THR A 57 -18.71 -5.25 4.56
N ALA A 58 -18.40 -6.13 3.60
CA ALA A 58 -19.27 -7.25 3.23
C ALA A 58 -19.41 -8.29 4.35
N ALA A 59 -18.34 -8.56 5.11
CA ALA A 59 -18.38 -9.46 6.26
C ALA A 59 -19.25 -8.94 7.42
N LEU A 60 -19.45 -7.62 7.51
CA LEU A 60 -20.32 -6.98 8.50
C LEU A 60 -21.80 -6.97 8.07
N ASP A 61 -22.10 -7.22 6.79
CA ASP A 61 -23.48 -7.33 6.31
C ASP A 61 -24.07 -8.70 6.70
N GLU A 62 -25.02 -8.69 7.63
CA GLU A 62 -25.68 -9.90 8.14
C GLU A 62 -26.54 -10.61 7.07
N SER A 63 -26.89 -9.91 5.99
CA SER A 63 -27.67 -10.45 4.87
C SER A 63 -26.83 -10.79 3.64
N GLY A 64 -25.54 -10.44 3.66
CA GLY A 64 -24.61 -10.59 2.54
C GLY A 64 -23.92 -11.96 2.48
N PRO A 65 -23.36 -12.35 1.32
CA PRO A 65 -22.51 -13.53 1.24
C PRO A 65 -21.25 -13.32 2.08
N GLN A 66 -20.92 -14.28 2.96
CA GLN A 66 -19.68 -14.23 3.71
C GLN A 66 -18.47 -14.32 2.76
N PRO A 67 -17.44 -13.50 2.96
CA PRO A 67 -16.22 -13.61 2.17
C PRO A 67 -15.54 -14.95 2.41
N GLN A 68 -15.02 -15.53 1.33
CA GLN A 68 -14.41 -16.85 1.39
C GLN A 68 -13.03 -16.78 2.03
N ALA A 69 -12.67 -17.79 2.82
CA ALA A 69 -11.35 -17.85 3.45
C ALA A 69 -10.18 -17.79 2.44
N VAL A 70 -10.38 -18.32 1.23
CA VAL A 70 -9.41 -18.27 0.13
C VAL A 70 -9.18 -16.85 -0.38
N GLU A 71 -10.23 -16.04 -0.47
CA GLU A 71 -10.14 -14.64 -0.90
C GLU A 71 -9.36 -13.80 0.12
N VAL A 72 -9.65 -13.99 1.41
CA VAL A 72 -8.96 -13.30 2.50
C VAL A 72 -7.50 -13.76 2.62
N ASP A 73 -7.22 -15.04 2.43
CA ASP A 73 -5.86 -15.58 2.41
C ASP A 73 -5.00 -14.91 1.33
N GLY A 74 -5.52 -14.80 0.10
CA GLY A 74 -4.82 -14.13 -1.00
C GLY A 74 -4.53 -12.65 -0.71
N LEU A 75 -5.51 -11.92 -0.15
CA LEU A 75 -5.32 -10.52 0.22
C LEU A 75 -4.33 -10.33 1.37
N VAL A 76 -4.29 -11.22 2.35
CA VAL A 76 -3.28 -11.17 3.44
C VAL A 76 -1.87 -11.33 2.89
N ASP A 77 -1.70 -12.26 1.95
CA ASP A 77 -0.41 -12.54 1.32
C ASP A 77 0.02 -11.38 0.41
N ASP A 78 -0.92 -10.77 -0.32
CA ASP A 78 -0.70 -9.55 -1.12
C ASP A 78 -0.29 -8.37 -0.23
N VAL A 79 -1.09 -8.01 0.78
CA VAL A 79 -0.76 -6.93 1.74
C VAL A 79 0.63 -7.16 2.35
N GLY A 80 0.93 -8.39 2.75
CA GLY A 80 2.22 -8.74 3.32
C GLY A 80 3.38 -8.62 2.33
N ARG A 81 3.17 -8.93 1.05
CA ARG A 81 4.16 -8.75 -0.02
C ARG A 81 4.43 -7.28 -0.27
N GLU A 82 3.39 -6.48 -0.50
CA GLU A 82 3.55 -5.06 -0.84
C GLU A 82 4.25 -4.27 0.28
N VAL A 83 3.97 -4.57 1.56
CA VAL A 83 4.70 -3.95 2.69
C VAL A 83 6.18 -4.32 2.70
N ARG A 84 6.53 -5.57 2.36
CA ARG A 84 7.94 -6.00 2.26
C ARG A 84 8.64 -5.31 1.11
N GLU A 85 7.98 -5.22 -0.05
CA GLU A 85 8.52 -4.56 -1.24
C GLU A 85 8.70 -3.06 -1.00
N PHE A 86 7.69 -2.40 -0.41
CA PHE A 86 7.77 -0.99 -0.05
C PHE A 86 8.89 -0.71 0.97
N ARG A 87 9.10 -1.58 1.96
CA ARG A 87 10.22 -1.49 2.92
C ARG A 87 11.59 -1.69 2.25
N ALA A 88 11.65 -2.46 1.18
CA ALA A 88 12.89 -2.72 0.44
C ALA A 88 13.32 -1.52 -0.41
N LEU A 89 12.43 -0.55 -0.68
CA LEU A 89 12.78 0.67 -1.39
C LEU A 89 13.90 1.43 -0.69
N ARG A 90 14.70 2.13 -1.50
CA ARG A 90 15.83 2.94 -1.05
C ARG A 90 15.72 4.32 -1.68
N PRO A 91 14.84 5.19 -1.14
CA PRO A 91 14.72 6.56 -1.64
C PRO A 91 16.03 7.30 -1.40
N GLY A 92 16.52 8.02 -2.43
CA GLY A 92 17.71 8.86 -2.31
C GLY A 92 17.45 10.16 -1.54
N ASP A 93 16.19 10.61 -1.50
CA ASP A 93 15.74 11.84 -0.85
C ASP A 93 15.36 11.59 0.63
N GLU A 94 15.73 12.49 1.53
CA GLU A 94 15.38 12.44 2.95
C GLU A 94 13.88 12.58 3.20
N ALA A 95 13.19 13.45 2.47
CA ALA A 95 11.74 13.62 2.57
C ALA A 95 11.00 12.32 2.20
N LEU A 96 11.44 11.63 1.14
CA LEU A 96 10.86 10.35 0.74
C LEU A 96 11.17 9.24 1.74
N ARG A 97 12.36 9.23 2.38
CA ARG A 97 12.67 8.29 3.45
C ARG A 97 11.80 8.51 4.69
N MET A 98 11.55 9.77 5.07
CA MET A 98 10.64 10.09 6.18
C MET A 98 9.20 9.67 5.87
N GLU A 99 8.72 9.93 4.66
CA GLU A 99 7.37 9.52 4.25
C GLU A 99 7.26 7.99 4.16
N GLN A 100 8.30 7.30 3.67
CA GLN A 100 8.38 5.84 3.69
C GLN A 100 8.22 5.29 5.12
N ALA A 101 8.95 5.86 6.08
CA ALA A 101 8.90 5.44 7.48
C ALA A 101 7.52 5.70 8.09
N ARG A 102 6.92 6.86 7.81
CA ARG A 102 5.58 7.22 8.25
C ARG A 102 4.52 6.26 7.70
N LEU A 103 4.56 5.97 6.39
CA LEU A 103 3.61 5.05 5.76
C LEU A 103 3.77 3.62 6.30
N LEU A 104 4.99 3.16 6.54
CA LEU A 104 5.22 1.86 7.17
C LEU A 104 4.65 1.78 8.59
N GLN A 105 4.81 2.84 9.40
CA GLN A 105 4.22 2.90 10.75
C GLN A 105 2.69 2.78 10.73
N VAL A 106 2.03 3.38 9.73
CA VAL A 106 0.57 3.32 9.60
C VAL A 106 0.11 1.96 9.05
N MET A 107 0.89 1.34 8.17
CA MET A 107 0.52 0.06 7.54
C MET A 107 0.77 -1.17 8.43
N GLU A 108 1.68 -1.09 9.40
CA GLU A 108 1.95 -2.20 10.33
C GLU A 108 0.71 -2.66 11.13
N PRO A 109 -0.06 -1.76 11.75
CA PRO A 109 -1.33 -2.11 12.39
C PRO A 109 -2.34 -2.74 11.42
N VAL A 110 -2.43 -2.25 10.18
CA VAL A 110 -3.33 -2.79 9.15
C VAL A 110 -2.99 -4.24 8.86
N VAL A 111 -1.72 -4.56 8.59
CA VAL A 111 -1.26 -5.94 8.33
C VAL A 111 -1.60 -6.86 9.49
N SER A 112 -1.39 -6.40 10.73
CA SER A 112 -1.69 -7.17 11.93
C SER A 112 -3.18 -7.50 12.03
N ARG A 113 -4.05 -6.50 11.81
CA ARG A 113 -5.51 -6.64 11.86
C ARG A 113 -6.06 -7.52 10.74
N VAL A 114 -5.50 -7.41 9.53
CA VAL A 114 -5.78 -8.30 8.41
C VAL A 114 -5.49 -9.77 8.76
N ARG A 115 -4.35 -10.04 9.41
CA ARG A 115 -4.02 -11.39 9.88
C ARG A 115 -4.96 -11.88 10.98
N ALA A 116 -5.45 -10.98 11.85
CA ALA A 116 -6.43 -11.33 12.88
C ALA A 116 -7.78 -11.73 12.26
N VAL A 117 -8.28 -10.97 11.27
CA VAL A 117 -9.49 -11.31 10.51
C VAL A 117 -9.36 -12.70 9.86
N ARG A 118 -8.21 -12.99 9.22
CA ARG A 118 -7.90 -14.30 8.65
C ARG A 118 -7.96 -15.42 9.70
N ALA A 119 -7.31 -15.22 10.85
CA ALA A 119 -7.30 -16.22 11.92
C ALA A 119 -8.72 -16.52 12.44
N ILE A 120 -9.55 -15.49 12.52
CA ILE A 120 -10.92 -15.62 13.02
C ILE A 120 -11.83 -16.28 11.99
N LEU A 121 -11.70 -15.95 10.70
CA LEU A 121 -12.42 -16.65 9.62
C LEU A 121 -12.12 -18.15 9.64
N ARG A 122 -10.86 -18.53 9.87
CA ARG A 122 -10.46 -19.94 10.01
C ARG A 122 -11.01 -20.63 11.25
N SER A 123 -11.36 -19.87 12.28
CA SER A 123 -12.00 -20.36 13.50
C SER A 123 -13.53 -20.43 13.39
N GLU A 124 -14.12 -19.97 12.27
CA GLU A 124 -15.57 -19.88 12.03
C GLU A 124 -16.34 -19.05 13.08
N SER A 125 -15.64 -18.23 13.87
CA SER A 125 -16.24 -17.39 14.91
C SER A 125 -16.84 -16.11 14.32
N ARG A 126 -18.17 -16.08 14.16
CA ARG A 126 -18.90 -14.89 13.66
C ARG A 126 -18.78 -13.67 14.58
N ALA A 127 -18.85 -13.88 15.89
CA ALA A 127 -18.75 -12.79 16.87
C ALA A 127 -17.35 -12.14 16.84
N GLY A 128 -16.30 -12.96 16.80
CA GLY A 128 -14.94 -12.45 16.65
C GLY A 128 -14.70 -11.76 15.31
N LEU A 129 -15.36 -12.23 14.24
CA LEU A 129 -15.16 -11.69 12.91
C LEU A 129 -15.61 -10.23 12.85
N ARG A 130 -16.75 -9.92 13.45
CA ARG A 130 -17.30 -8.57 13.52
C ARG A 130 -16.31 -7.61 14.20
N ASP A 131 -15.83 -7.97 15.40
CA ASP A 131 -14.91 -7.13 16.17
C ASP A 131 -13.58 -6.90 15.45
N ALA A 132 -12.98 -7.97 14.89
CA ALA A 132 -11.74 -7.86 14.14
C ALA A 132 -11.90 -7.04 12.85
N THR A 133 -13.06 -7.12 12.23
CA THR A 133 -13.40 -6.36 11.02
C THR A 133 -13.59 -4.88 11.33
N THR A 134 -14.26 -4.53 12.43
CA THR A 134 -14.37 -3.14 12.88
C THR A 134 -12.99 -2.56 13.19
N GLN A 135 -12.15 -3.28 13.94
CA GLN A 135 -10.79 -2.83 14.23
C GLN A 135 -9.94 -2.63 12.98
N LEU A 136 -10.15 -3.46 11.95
CA LEU A 136 -9.50 -3.30 10.66
C LEU A 136 -9.99 -2.05 9.92
N LEU A 137 -11.28 -1.79 9.89
CA LEU A 137 -11.82 -0.58 9.25
C LEU A 137 -11.34 0.69 9.95
N ASP A 138 -11.25 0.70 11.27
CA ASP A 138 -10.67 1.81 12.04
C ASP A 138 -9.21 2.06 11.63
N ALA A 139 -8.42 0.99 11.48
CA ALA A 139 -7.04 1.07 11.00
C ALA A 139 -6.92 1.64 9.58
N LEU A 140 -7.82 1.23 8.69
CA LEU A 140 -7.85 1.71 7.31
C LEU A 140 -8.25 3.19 7.25
N GLY A 141 -9.08 3.66 8.19
CA GLY A 141 -9.41 5.07 8.35
C GLY A 141 -8.22 5.95 8.74
N GLU A 142 -7.19 5.37 9.37
CA GLU A 142 -5.93 6.04 9.72
C GLU A 142 -4.94 6.09 8.54
N VAL A 143 -5.14 5.25 7.51
CA VAL A 143 -4.31 5.25 6.30
C VAL A 143 -4.60 6.53 5.50
N PRO A 144 -3.59 7.37 5.20
CA PRO A 144 -3.78 8.51 4.33
C PRO A 144 -4.32 8.04 2.98
N SER A 145 -5.52 8.48 2.60
CA SER A 145 -6.07 8.18 1.28
C SER A 145 -5.15 8.77 0.21
N ALA A 146 -4.52 7.91 -0.58
CA ALA A 146 -3.72 8.30 -1.75
C ALA A 146 -4.57 9.05 -2.81
N ALA A 147 -5.88 9.15 -2.63
CA ALA A 147 -6.83 9.84 -3.50
C ALA A 147 -7.10 11.32 -3.13
N ARG A 148 -6.38 11.91 -2.14
CA ARG A 148 -6.51 13.34 -1.78
C ARG A 148 -5.48 14.27 -2.42
N SER A 149 -4.70 13.80 -3.39
CA SER A 149 -3.76 14.63 -4.16
C SER A 149 -3.99 14.48 -5.66
#